data_AF-A0A9E2I209-F1
#
_entry.id   AF-A0A9E2I209-F1
#
_cell.length_a   1.000
_cell.length_b   1.000
_cell.length_c   1.000
_cell.angle_alpha   90.00
_cell.angle_beta   90.00
_cell.angle_gamma   90.00
#
_symmetry.space_group_name_H-M   'P 1'
#
loop_
_entity.id
_entity.type
_entity.pdbx_description
1 polymer ?
#
loop_
_entity_poly.entity_id
_entity_poly.type
_entity_poly.pdbx_seq_one_letter_code
_entity_poly.pdbx_strand_id
1 'polypeptide(L)'
;MSLPKGWALATLGDLAHYINGRGFKKSEWKTEGLPIIRIQNLNKEDADFNYADDSFEEKYRVKKGDLLVAWSASLGAYIWNRGDAWLN
;
A
#
# COMPACT_ATOMS: atom_id res chain seq x y z
N MET A 1 24.05 -15.42 -22.71
CA MET A 1 23.95 -15.58 -21.24
C MET A 1 22.84 -16.59 -20.98
N SER A 2 23.08 -17.63 -20.17
CA SER A 2 22.05 -18.58 -19.74
C SER A 2 21.63 -18.27 -18.30
N LEU A 3 20.34 -18.39 -18.00
CA LEU A 3 19.84 -18.22 -16.65
C LEU A 3 20.29 -19.37 -15.72
N PRO A 4 20.39 -19.15 -14.40
CA PRO A 4 20.63 -20.23 -13.45
C PRO A 4 19.54 -21.30 -13.49
N LYS A 5 19.88 -22.53 -13.08
CA LYS A 5 18.92 -23.63 -13.00
C LYS A 5 17.75 -23.27 -12.08
N GLY A 6 16.52 -23.42 -12.57
CA GLY A 6 15.29 -23.11 -11.82
C GLY A 6 14.80 -21.67 -11.98
N TRP A 7 15.51 -20.81 -12.70
CA TRP A 7 15.07 -19.45 -12.99
C TRP A 7 14.30 -19.38 -14.31
N ALA A 8 13.33 -18.48 -14.38
CA ALA A 8 12.61 -18.12 -15.59
C ALA A 8 12.62 -16.60 -15.77
N LEU A 9 12.54 -16.14 -17.03
CA LEU A 9 12.23 -14.75 -17.30
C LEU A 9 10.77 -14.50 -16.93
N ALA A 10 10.55 -13.42 -16.18
CA ALA A 10 9.22 -12.94 -15.82
C ALA A 10 9.25 -11.42 -15.85
N THR A 11 8.12 -10.82 -16.21
CA THR A 11 7.83 -9.40 -16.00
C THR A 11 7.23 -9.21 -14.62
N LEU A 12 7.22 -7.98 -14.10
CA LEU A 12 6.53 -7.68 -12.84
C LEU A 12 5.05 -8.08 -12.90
N GLY A 13 4.39 -7.88 -14.05
CA GLY A 13 3.00 -8.28 -14.25
C GLY A 13 2.73 -9.79 -14.11
N ASP A 14 3.76 -10.63 -14.26
CA ASP A 14 3.64 -12.08 -14.09
C ASP A 14 3.75 -12.52 -12.62
N LEU A 15 4.24 -11.65 -11.73
CA LEU A 15 4.65 -12.01 -10.37
C LEU A 15 3.61 -11.70 -9.30
N ALA A 16 2.67 -10.79 -9.57
CA ALA A 16 1.72 -10.33 -8.56
C ALA A 16 0.45 -9.72 -9.18
N HIS A 17 -0.60 -9.63 -8.34
CA HIS A 17 -1.74 -8.78 -8.61
C HIS A 17 -1.49 -7.38 -8.06
N TYR A 18 -1.58 -6.38 -8.92
CA TYR A 18 -1.35 -4.98 -8.56
C TYR A 18 -2.69 -4.29 -8.32
N ILE A 19 -2.80 -3.66 -7.15
CA ILE A 19 -4.00 -2.92 -6.75
C ILE A 19 -3.63 -1.47 -6.58
N ASN A 20 -4.28 -0.59 -7.36
CA ASN A 20 -4.21 0.84 -7.14
C ASN A 20 -5.03 1.20 -5.90
N GLY A 21 -4.54 2.12 -5.08
CA GLY A 21 -5.32 2.65 -3.97
C GLY A 21 -6.56 3.44 -4.41
N ARG A 22 -7.42 3.75 -3.43
CA ARG A 22 -8.60 4.59 -3.64
C ARG A 22 -8.35 6.00 -3.13
N GLY A 23 -8.74 7.00 -3.91
CA GLY A 23 -8.72 8.38 -3.44
C GLY A 23 -9.70 8.61 -2.29
N PHE A 24 -9.19 8.94 -1.10
CA PHE A 24 -10.01 9.34 0.05
C PHE A 24 -10.38 10.84 -0.03
N LYS A 25 -11.68 11.14 -0.08
CA LYS A 25 -12.17 12.53 -0.02
C LYS A 25 -12.03 13.07 1.40
N LYS A 26 -11.83 14.39 1.54
CA LYS A 26 -11.78 15.05 2.86
C LYS A 26 -13.04 14.79 3.72
N SER A 27 -14.20 14.64 3.11
CA SER A 27 -15.45 14.30 3.80
C SER A 27 -15.47 12.90 4.41
N GLU A 28 -14.60 12.01 3.92
CA GLU A 28 -14.44 10.64 4.43
C GLU A 28 -13.35 10.57 5.51
N TRP A 29 -12.59 11.64 5.72
CA TRP A 29 -11.55 11.68 6.74
C TRP A 29 -12.17 11.81 8.13
N LYS A 30 -11.63 11.04 9.05
CA LYS A 30 -11.98 10.98 10.46
C LYS A 30 -10.73 11.20 11.30
N THR A 31 -10.96 11.40 12.58
CA THR A 31 -9.92 11.45 13.63
C THR A 31 -9.65 10.09 14.25
N GLU A 32 -10.49 9.08 13.96
CA GLU A 32 -10.39 7.71 14.47
C GLU A 32 -10.87 6.70 13.41
N GLY A 33 -10.62 5.42 13.66
CA GLY A 33 -10.93 4.32 12.72
C GLY A 33 -9.65 3.69 12.17
N LEU A 34 -9.69 3.28 10.90
CA LEU A 34 -8.52 2.68 10.25
C LEU A 34 -7.67 3.75 9.56
N PRO A 35 -6.33 3.67 9.70
CA PRO A 35 -5.42 4.64 9.12
C PRO A 35 -5.43 4.58 7.60
N ILE A 36 -5.47 5.74 6.95
CA ILE A 36 -5.30 5.91 5.51
C ILE A 36 -3.80 6.06 5.24
N ILE A 37 -3.21 5.12 4.52
CA ILE A 37 -1.80 5.17 4.14
C ILE A 37 -1.63 6.24 3.06
N ARG A 38 -0.75 7.21 3.31
CA ARG A 38 -0.30 8.17 2.30
C ARG A 38 1.20 8.08 2.13
N ILE A 39 1.73 8.66 1.05
CA ILE A 39 3.16 8.58 0.77
C ILE A 39 4.04 9.15 1.89
N GLN A 40 3.57 10.17 2.60
CA GLN A 40 4.29 10.68 3.77
C GLN A 40 4.42 9.67 4.90
N ASN A 41 3.45 8.75 5.06
CA ASN A 41 3.47 7.71 6.09
C ASN A 41 4.43 6.57 5.74
N LEU A 42 4.79 6.43 4.46
CA LEU A 42 5.83 5.51 3.99
C LEU A 42 7.22 6.13 4.14
N ASN A 43 7.32 7.45 3.91
CA ASN A 43 8.59 8.17 3.92
C ASN A 43 9.02 8.63 5.32
N LYS A 44 8.10 8.71 6.28
CA LYS A 44 8.34 9.17 7.66
C LYS A 44 7.58 8.30 8.63
N GLU A 45 8.30 7.66 9.56
CA GLU A 45 7.73 6.69 10.48
C GLU A 45 6.74 7.34 11.48
N ASP A 46 7.01 8.58 11.87
CA ASP A 46 6.28 9.39 12.84
C ASP A 46 5.19 10.28 12.22
N ALA A 47 4.95 10.20 10.91
CA ALA A 47 3.95 11.02 10.25
C ALA A 47 2.52 10.65 10.68
N ASP A 48 1.71 11.68 10.96
CA ASP A 48 0.32 11.54 11.30
C ASP A 48 -0.52 10.86 10.20
N PHE A 49 -1.48 10.06 10.64
CA PHE A 49 -2.49 9.45 9.78
C PHE A 49 -3.77 10.27 9.77
N ASN A 50 -4.42 10.27 8.61
CA ASN A 50 -5.87 10.47 8.59
C ASN A 50 -6.53 9.11 8.71
N TYR A 51 -7.75 9.08 9.22
CA TYR A 51 -8.48 7.83 9.41
C TYR A 51 -9.75 7.82 8.57
N ALA A 52 -10.34 6.65 8.38
CA ALA A 52 -11.67 6.49 7.82
C ALA A 52 -12.39 5.31 8.46
N ASP A 53 -13.71 5.27 8.24
CA ASP A 53 -14.57 4.20 8.73
C ASP A 53 -14.15 2.82 8.19
N ASP A 54 -14.45 1.77 8.93
CA ASP A 54 -14.20 0.38 8.50
C ASP A 54 -15.33 -0.12 7.57
N SER A 55 -15.47 0.51 6.40
CA SER A 55 -16.63 0.28 5.52
C SER A 55 -16.32 0.32 4.02
N PHE A 56 -15.06 0.11 3.62
CA PHE A 56 -14.63 0.11 2.22
C PHE A 56 -14.36 -1.31 1.70
N GLU A 57 -14.22 -1.46 0.38
CA GLU A 57 -14.00 -2.76 -0.23
C GLU A 57 -12.68 -3.41 0.25
N GLU A 58 -12.74 -4.71 0.58
CA GLU A 58 -11.62 -5.48 1.12
C GLU A 58 -10.36 -5.45 0.23
N LYS A 59 -10.52 -5.26 -1.09
CA LYS A 59 -9.38 -5.14 -2.02
C LYS A 59 -8.45 -3.95 -1.68
N TYR A 60 -8.95 -2.94 -0.96
CA TYR A 60 -8.15 -1.79 -0.51
C TYR A 60 -7.63 -1.95 0.92
N ARG A 61 -7.97 -3.05 1.61
CA ARG A 61 -7.51 -3.34 2.96
C ARG A 61 -6.06 -3.81 2.90
N VAL A 62 -5.17 -3.04 3.52
CA VAL A 62 -3.78 -3.40 3.71
C VAL A 62 -3.62 -4.09 5.05
N LYS A 63 -2.90 -5.21 5.05
CA LYS A 63 -2.58 -6.02 6.24
C LYS A 63 -1.08 -6.06 6.44
N LYS A 64 -0.68 -6.35 7.68
CA LYS A 64 0.73 -6.55 8.02
C LYS A 64 1.34 -7.62 7.11
N GLY A 65 2.44 -7.26 6.45
CA GLY A 65 3.17 -8.12 5.50
C GLY A 65 2.94 -7.77 4.04
N ASP A 66 1.94 -6.93 3.73
CA ASP A 66 1.68 -6.53 2.34
C ASP A 66 2.82 -5.69 1.76
N LEU A 67 3.10 -5.89 0.47
CA LEU A 67 4.07 -5.09 -0.28
C LEU A 67 3.38 -3.86 -0.87
N LEU A 68 3.79 -2.69 -0.41
CA LEU A 68 3.32 -1.39 -0.90
C LEU A 68 4.34 -0.81 -1.88
N VAL A 69 3.84 -0.28 -3.01
CA VAL A 69 4.65 0.42 -3.99
C VAL A 69 4.17 1.86 -4.07
N ALA A 70 5.06 2.80 -3.78
CA ALA A 70 4.82 4.22 -4.02
C ALA A 70 5.33 4.59 -5.41
N TRP A 71 4.52 5.27 -6.22
CA TRP A 71 4.92 5.76 -7.55
C TRP A 71 4.52 7.21 -7.85
N SER A 72 3.79 7.88 -6.94
CA SER A 72 3.34 9.27 -7.13
C SER A 72 4.15 10.18 -6.21
N ALA A 73 5.04 11.01 -6.77
CA ALA A 73 6.02 11.87 -6.08
C ALA A 73 7.29 11.18 -5.53
N SER A 74 7.22 9.97 -4.95
CA SER A 74 8.42 9.18 -4.65
C SER A 74 8.26 7.72 -5.09
N LEU A 75 9.33 7.14 -5.63
CA LEU A 75 9.38 5.75 -6.04
C LEU A 75 10.00 4.90 -4.92
N GLY A 76 9.27 3.88 -4.44
CA GLY A 76 9.78 3.00 -3.39
C GLY A 76 8.92 1.77 -3.18
N ALA A 77 9.51 0.75 -2.55
CA ALA A 77 8.87 -0.51 -2.19
C ALA A 77 9.01 -0.73 -0.68
N TYR A 78 7.89 -1.05 0.00
CA TYR A 78 7.80 -1.10 1.45
C TYR A 78 7.05 -2.34 1.88
N ILE A 79 7.55 -3.04 2.90
CA ILE A 79 6.76 -4.06 3.59
C ILE A 79 5.98 -3.38 4.70
N TRP A 80 4.64 -3.43 4.62
CA TRP A 80 3.80 -2.87 5.65
C TRP A 80 3.93 -3.66 6.95
N ASN A 81 4.43 -3.03 7.99
CA ASN A 81 4.74 -3.69 9.26
C ASN A 81 3.79 -3.31 10.40
N ARG A 82 2.77 -2.48 10.12
CA ARG A 82 1.75 -2.04 11.10
C ARG A 82 0.47 -2.86 10.93
N GLY A 83 -0.54 -2.56 11.74
CA GLY A 83 -1.85 -3.21 11.68
C GLY A 83 -2.66 -2.85 10.43
N ASP A 84 -3.92 -3.24 10.43
CA ASP A 84 -4.86 -2.97 9.34
C ASP A 84 -4.94 -1.49 8.96
N ALA A 85 -5.01 -1.22 7.66
CA ALA A 85 -5.01 0.12 7.10
C ALA A 85 -5.71 0.18 5.74
N TRP A 86 -5.95 1.40 5.26
CA TRP A 86 -6.51 1.65 3.94
C TRP A 86 -5.46 2.09 2.91
N LEU A 87 -5.49 1.45 1.75
CA LEU A 87 -4.67 1.81 0.58
C LEU A 87 -5.25 3.05 -0.12
N ASN A 88 -4.46 4.14 -0.16
CA ASN A 88 -4.80 5.38 -0.87
C ASN A 88 -4.06 5.47 -2.20
#